data_AF-R7MDQ7-F1
#
_entry.id   AF-R7MDQ7-F1
#
_cell.length_a   1.000
_cell.length_b   1.000
_cell.length_c   1.000
_cell.angle_alpha   90.00
_cell.angle_beta   90.00
_cell.angle_gamma   90.00
#
_symmetry.space_group_name_H-M   'P 1'
#
loop_
_entity.id
_entity.type
_entity.pdbx_description
1 polymer ?
#
loop_
_entity_poly.entity_id
_entity_poly.type
_entity_poly.pdbx_seq_one_letter_code
_entity_poly.pdbx_strand_id
1 'polypeptide(L)'
;MGEGDFQITPAVQHYQNISIGVKDAYIKQTISIKSNYVASEIFIGNNKGLFTELESHKKELEKELGALDWQNFPTNKSANIRRIKFVDFTNPDRYQEFAKEHIELAIKMKEAFHKYL
;
A
#
# COMPACT_ATOMS: atom_id res chain seq x y z
N MET A 1 -13.99 -17.77 17.60
CA MET A 1 -13.25 -16.93 16.63
C MET A 1 -14.04 -17.01 15.34
N GLY A 2 -14.89 -16.01 15.09
CA GLY A 2 -15.66 -15.95 13.85
C GLY A 2 -14.75 -15.50 12.72
N GLU A 3 -14.72 -16.25 11.64
CA GLU A 3 -14.24 -15.78 10.35
C GLU A 3 -15.02 -14.48 10.07
N GLY A 4 -14.31 -13.35 10.04
CA GLY A 4 -14.95 -12.07 9.79
C GLY A 4 -15.69 -12.15 8.47
N ASP A 5 -16.95 -11.71 8.47
CA ASP A 5 -17.78 -11.53 7.28
C ASP A 5 -17.12 -10.49 6.35
N PHE A 6 -16.03 -10.87 5.69
CA PHE A 6 -15.54 -10.16 4.53
C PHE A 6 -16.52 -10.48 3.42
N GLN A 7 -17.52 -9.63 3.28
CA GLN A 7 -18.42 -9.65 2.13
C GLN A 7 -17.58 -9.27 0.90
N ILE A 8 -16.85 -10.25 0.34
CA ILE A 8 -16.17 -10.12 -0.95
C ILE A 8 -17.26 -10.31 -2.00
N THR A 9 -18.00 -9.24 -2.31
CA THR A 9 -18.69 -9.18 -3.60
C THR A 9 -17.57 -8.93 -4.63
N PRO A 10 -17.19 -9.91 -5.47
CA PRO A 10 -16.10 -9.73 -6.42
C PRO A 10 -16.55 -8.74 -7.50
N ALA A 11 -16.30 -7.46 -7.28
CA ALA A 11 -16.26 -6.48 -8.34
C ALA A 11 -14.90 -6.58 -9.04
N VAL A 12 -14.84 -6.30 -10.34
CA VAL A 12 -13.58 -6.22 -11.07
C VAL A 12 -12.82 -4.98 -10.57
N GLN A 13 -12.16 -5.11 -9.43
CA GLN A 13 -11.34 -4.07 -8.82
C GLN A 13 -9.87 -4.45 -9.00
N HIS A 14 -9.10 -3.49 -9.47
CA HIS A 14 -7.66 -3.62 -9.68
C HIS A 14 -6.88 -3.34 -8.38
N TYR A 15 -7.56 -3.31 -7.24
CA TYR A 15 -6.99 -3.01 -5.94
C TYR A 15 -7.66 -3.80 -4.81
N GLN A 16 -6.92 -3.98 -3.72
CA GLN A 16 -7.37 -4.58 -2.47
C GLN A 16 -6.93 -3.71 -1.29
N ASN A 17 -7.79 -3.55 -0.31
CA ASN A 17 -7.49 -2.81 0.92
C ASN A 17 -7.26 -3.78 2.08
N ILE A 18 -6.22 -3.54 2.88
CA ILE A 18 -5.81 -4.34 4.03
C ILE A 18 -5.80 -3.41 5.25
N SER A 19 -6.62 -3.74 6.25
CA SER A 19 -6.65 -3.00 7.51
C SER A 19 -5.33 -3.15 8.27
N ILE A 20 -4.85 -2.04 8.83
CA ILE A 20 -3.66 -1.99 9.69
C ILE A 20 -3.99 -1.69 11.15
N GLY A 21 -5.27 -1.67 11.53
CA GLY A 21 -5.72 -1.37 12.89
C GLY A 21 -5.75 0.12 13.24
N VAL A 22 -5.50 1.01 12.27
CA VAL A 22 -5.54 2.46 12.44
C VAL A 22 -6.78 3.03 11.76
N LYS A 23 -7.46 3.96 12.44
CA LYS A 23 -8.62 4.64 11.87
C LYS A 23 -8.19 5.53 10.70
N ASP A 24 -8.97 5.53 9.63
CA ASP A 24 -8.74 6.35 8.43
C ASP A 24 -7.41 6.07 7.71
N ALA A 25 -6.76 4.92 7.98
CA ALA A 25 -5.58 4.47 7.26
C ALA A 25 -5.61 2.96 6.99
N TYR A 26 -5.14 2.56 5.81
CA TYR A 26 -5.06 1.15 5.41
C TYR A 26 -3.97 0.97 4.35
N ILE A 27 -3.49 -0.26 4.20
CA ILE A 27 -2.65 -0.61 3.05
C ILE A 27 -3.56 -0.83 1.86
N LYS A 28 -3.26 -0.19 0.73
CA LYS A 28 -3.90 -0.47 -0.55
C LYS A 28 -2.88 -1.14 -1.46
N GLN A 29 -3.22 -2.31 -1.96
CA GLN A 29 -2.45 -3.01 -2.97
C GLN A 29 -3.13 -2.80 -4.32
N THR A 30 -2.37 -2.38 -5.32
CA THR A 30 -2.87 -2.09 -6.67
C THR A 30 -2.11 -2.91 -7.69
N ILE A 31 -2.82 -3.48 -8.67
CA ILE A 31 -2.25 -4.16 -9.84
C ILE A 31 -2.74 -3.43 -11.08
N SER A 32 -1.85 -2.75 -11.80
CA SER A 32 -2.17 -2.10 -13.07
C SER A 32 -1.54 -2.84 -14.24
N ILE A 33 -2.34 -3.67 -14.92
CA ILE A 33 -1.93 -4.37 -16.14
C ILE A 33 -1.65 -3.35 -17.26
N LYS A 34 -2.51 -2.34 -17.42
CA LYS A 34 -2.36 -1.31 -18.46
C LYS A 34 -1.06 -0.51 -18.34
N SER A 35 -0.60 -0.31 -17.11
CA SER A 35 0.60 0.48 -16.81
C SER A 35 1.78 -0.36 -16.36
N ASN A 36 1.69 -1.70 -16.45
CA ASN A 36 2.73 -2.65 -16.08
C ASN A 36 3.35 -2.38 -14.70
N TYR A 37 2.52 -2.21 -13.66
CA TYR A 37 3.03 -2.07 -12.29
C TYR A 37 2.15 -2.76 -11.24
N VAL A 38 2.79 -3.11 -10.13
CA VAL A 38 2.14 -3.37 -8.84
C VAL A 38 2.56 -2.28 -7.85
N ALA A 39 1.65 -1.91 -6.95
CA ALA A 39 1.94 -0.92 -5.91
C ALA A 39 1.40 -1.38 -4.56
N SER A 40 2.15 -1.11 -3.51
CA SER A 40 1.63 -1.13 -2.14
C SER A 40 1.73 0.28 -1.59
N GLU A 41 0.64 0.79 -1.04
CA GLU A 41 0.58 2.15 -0.51
C GLU A 41 -0.10 2.20 0.86
N ILE A 42 0.39 3.04 1.76
CA ILE A 42 -0.41 3.48 2.91
C ILE A 42 -1.32 4.58 2.41
N PHE A 43 -2.61 4.28 2.35
CA PHE A 43 -3.65 5.26 2.10
C PHE A 43 -4.04 5.90 3.44
N ILE A 44 -4.09 7.22 3.48
CA ILE A 44 -4.51 8.02 4.64
C ILE A 44 -5.67 8.90 4.20
N GLY A 45 -6.85 8.72 4.78
CA GLY A 45 -8.10 9.30 4.28
C GLY A 45 -8.32 10.76 4.65
N ASN A 46 -8.47 11.06 5.93
CA ASN A 46 -8.75 12.43 6.42
C ASN A 46 -7.89 12.80 7.64
N ASN A 47 -6.72 12.17 7.76
CA ASN A 47 -5.80 12.37 8.88
C ASN A 47 -4.46 12.92 8.37
N LYS A 48 -4.42 14.21 8.02
CA LYS A 48 -3.19 14.86 7.53
C LYS A 48 -2.08 14.88 8.59
N GLY A 49 -2.43 14.88 9.88
CA GLY A 49 -1.46 14.77 10.97
C GLY A 49 -0.67 13.45 10.91
N LEU A 50 -1.35 12.35 10.61
CA LEU A 50 -0.71 11.05 10.42
C LEU A 50 0.29 11.06 9.26
N PHE A 51 -0.08 11.70 8.15
CA PHE A 51 0.85 11.84 7.03
C PHE A 51 2.10 12.63 7.42
N THR A 52 1.93 13.79 8.09
CA THR A 52 3.05 14.63 8.53
C THR A 52 3.96 13.88 9.52
N GLU A 53 3.39 13.11 10.45
CA GLU A 53 4.17 12.28 11.38
C GLU A 53 5.04 11.27 10.61
N LEU A 54 4.43 10.51 9.70
CA LEU A 54 5.16 9.53 8.88
C LEU A 54 6.22 10.19 7.99
N GLU A 55 5.92 11.36 7.43
CA GLU A 55 6.86 12.13 6.61
C GLU A 55 8.07 12.61 7.42
N SER A 56 7.91 12.84 8.73
CA SER A 56 9.04 13.18 9.62
C SER A 56 10.05 12.03 9.76
N HIS A 57 9.61 10.77 9.61
CA HIS A 57 10.44 9.55 9.61
C HIS A 57 10.75 9.04 8.20
N LYS A 58 10.66 9.92 7.19
CA LYS A 58 10.83 9.54 5.78
C LYS A 58 12.15 8.82 5.51
N LYS A 59 13.26 9.27 6.10
CA LYS A 59 14.59 8.69 5.84
C LYS A 59 14.69 7.26 6.36
N GLU A 60 14.14 7.00 7.53
CA GLU A 60 14.08 5.71 8.19
C GLU A 60 13.20 4.74 7.38
N LEU A 61 12.02 5.20 6.98
CA LEU A 61 11.09 4.41 6.17
C LEU A 61 11.66 4.08 4.79
N GLU A 62 12.31 5.03 4.11
CA GLU A 62 12.94 4.79 2.80
C GLU A 62 14.19 3.92 2.89
N LYS A 63 14.88 3.92 4.04
CA LYS A 63 15.99 3.00 4.30
C LYS A 63 15.51 1.55 4.42
N GLU A 64 14.34 1.32 5.02
CA GLU A 64 13.77 -0.02 5.20
C GLU A 64 13.02 -0.53 3.97
N LEU A 65 12.24 0.34 3.30
CA LEU A 65 11.30 -0.03 2.23
C LEU A 65 11.82 0.29 0.82
N GLY A 66 12.95 1.01 0.73
CA GLY A 66 13.42 1.65 -0.49
C GLY A 66 12.69 2.95 -0.78
N ALA A 67 13.02 3.61 -1.89
CA ALA A 67 12.42 4.90 -2.27
C ALA A 67 10.88 4.85 -2.28
N LEU A 68 10.25 5.82 -1.62
CA LEU A 68 8.80 5.92 -1.52
C LEU A 68 8.32 7.16 -2.27
N ASP A 69 7.14 7.06 -2.86
CA ASP A 69 6.43 8.15 -3.50
C ASP A 69 5.43 8.75 -2.50
N TRP A 70 5.75 9.94 -2.00
CA TRP A 70 5.00 10.65 -0.97
C TRP A 70 4.03 11.62 -1.64
N GLN A 71 2.73 11.31 -1.56
CA GLN A 71 1.69 12.02 -2.27
C GLN A 71 0.72 12.69 -1.29
N ASN A 72 0.92 13.98 -1.04
CA ASN A 72 0.00 14.81 -0.28
C ASN A 72 -0.34 16.06 -1.08
N PHE A 73 -1.53 16.07 -1.68
CA PHE A 73 -1.99 17.19 -2.50
C PHE A 73 -2.89 18.11 -1.67
N PRO A 74 -2.69 19.44 -1.68
CA PRO A 74 -3.49 20.38 -0.88
C PRO A 74 -4.99 20.28 -1.15
N THR A 75 -5.37 19.99 -2.40
CA THR A 75 -6.75 19.86 -2.86
C THR A 75 -7.43 18.57 -2.40
N ASN A 76 -6.66 17.56 -1.99
CA ASN A 76 -7.18 16.27 -1.56
C ASN A 76 -7.26 16.19 -0.04
N LYS A 77 -8.28 15.50 0.46
CA LYS A 77 -8.36 15.13 1.88
C LYS A 77 -7.39 14.00 2.20
N SER A 78 -7.19 13.09 1.24
CA SER A 78 -6.34 11.92 1.38
C SER A 78 -4.90 12.18 0.97
N ALA A 79 -4.00 11.44 1.59
CA ALA A 79 -2.61 11.33 1.22
C ALA A 79 -2.20 9.86 1.06
N ASN A 80 -1.16 9.60 0.27
CA ASN A 80 -0.65 8.26 0.04
C ASN A 80 0.86 8.23 0.20
N ILE A 81 1.38 7.10 0.68
CA ILE A 81 2.82 6.81 0.68
C ILE A 81 3.00 5.50 -0.06
N ARG A 82 3.56 5.57 -1.27
CA ARG A 82 3.48 4.47 -2.25
C ARG A 82 4.84 3.87 -2.53
N ARG A 83 4.89 2.55 -2.65
CA ARG A 83 6.00 1.82 -3.26
C ARG A 83 5.49 1.18 -4.55
N ILE A 84 6.06 1.60 -5.67
CA ILE A 84 5.69 1.14 -7.01
C ILE A 84 6.79 0.21 -7.52
N LYS A 85 6.40 -0.94 -8.06
CA LYS A 85 7.29 -1.85 -8.78
C LYS A 85 6.73 -2.08 -10.17
N PHE A 86 7.52 -1.77 -11.19
CA PHE A 86 7.16 -2.09 -12.57
C PHE A 86 7.34 -3.59 -12.81
N VAL A 87 6.34 -4.18 -13.44
CA VAL A 87 6.18 -5.62 -13.65
C VAL A 87 5.73 -5.85 -15.08
N ASP A 88 6.43 -6.75 -15.76
CA ASP A 88 6.02 -7.22 -17.08
C ASP A 88 5.01 -8.38 -16.93
N PHE A 89 3.76 -8.10 -17.27
CA PHE A 89 2.67 -9.08 -17.21
C PHE A 89 2.56 -9.95 -18.48
N THR A 90 3.54 -9.91 -19.40
CA THR A 90 3.50 -10.77 -20.59
C THR A 90 4.01 -12.18 -20.34
N ASN A 91 4.69 -12.43 -19.20
CA ASN A 91 5.22 -13.73 -18.81
C ASN A 91 4.46 -14.32 -17.59
N PRO A 92 3.53 -15.27 -17.80
CA PRO A 92 2.75 -15.89 -16.74
C PRO A 92 3.57 -16.65 -15.68
N ASP A 93 4.74 -17.18 -16.06
CA ASP A 93 5.57 -18.00 -15.15
C ASP A 93 6.05 -17.19 -13.93
N ARG A 94 6.06 -15.86 -14.06
CA ARG A 94 6.50 -14.93 -13.01
C ARG A 94 5.37 -14.41 -12.13
N TYR A 95 4.12 -14.73 -12.43
CA TYR A 95 2.98 -14.19 -11.68
C TYR A 95 3.01 -14.56 -10.21
N GLN A 96 3.40 -15.80 -9.90
CA GLN A 96 3.51 -16.26 -8.53
C GLN A 96 4.62 -15.54 -7.75
N GLU A 97 5.76 -15.27 -8.41
CA GLU A 97 6.84 -14.46 -7.84
C GLU A 97 6.34 -13.04 -7.52
N PHE A 98 5.70 -12.38 -8.48
CA PHE A 98 5.21 -11.02 -8.29
C PHE A 98 4.15 -10.92 -7.20
N ALA A 99 3.21 -11.88 -7.15
CA ALA A 99 2.20 -11.93 -6.11
C ALA A 99 2.83 -12.10 -4.72
N LYS A 100 3.84 -12.98 -4.60
CA LYS A 100 4.55 -13.20 -3.34
C LYS A 100 5.29 -11.95 -2.89
N GLU A 101 6.07 -11.33 -3.76
CA GLU A 101 6.78 -10.09 -3.44
C GLU A 101 5.83 -8.93 -3.09
N HIS A 102 4.67 -8.88 -3.75
CA HIS A 102 3.65 -7.86 -3.48
C HIS A 102 3.06 -8.02 -2.07
N ILE A 103 2.77 -9.27 -1.66
CA ILE A 103 2.34 -9.61 -0.29
C ILE A 103 3.44 -9.31 0.72
N GLU A 104 4.67 -9.72 0.46
CA GLU A 104 5.81 -9.46 1.35
C GLU A 104 6.05 -7.96 1.55
N LEU A 105 5.88 -7.16 0.49
CA LEU A 105 5.99 -5.71 0.58
C LEU A 105 4.88 -5.12 1.46
N ALA A 106 3.64 -5.60 1.36
CA ALA A 106 2.57 -5.16 2.25
C ALA A 106 2.84 -5.50 3.73
N ILE A 107 3.40 -6.69 4.01
CA ILE A 107 3.82 -7.06 5.36
C ILE A 107 4.91 -6.12 5.87
N LYS A 108 5.97 -5.90 5.08
CA LYS A 108 7.08 -5.00 5.45
C LYS A 108 6.60 -3.57 5.65
N MET A 109 5.70 -3.08 4.80
CA MET A 109 5.09 -1.76 4.99
C MET A 109 4.33 -1.73 6.31
N LYS A 110 3.45 -2.70 6.58
CA LYS A 110 2.72 -2.75 7.85
C LYS A 110 3.69 -2.66 9.05
N GLU A 111 4.75 -3.45 9.06
CA GLU A 111 5.75 -3.48 10.14
C GLU A 111 6.51 -2.16 10.28
N ALA A 112 6.97 -1.58 9.18
CA ALA A 112 7.73 -0.33 9.17
C ALA A 112 6.86 0.84 9.64
N PHE A 113 5.63 0.94 9.15
CA PHE A 113 4.71 2.01 9.53
C PHE A 113 4.19 1.85 10.96
N HIS A 114 3.97 0.62 11.45
CA HIS A 114 3.49 0.39 12.83
C HIS A 114 4.42 0.93 13.92
N LYS A 115 5.70 1.18 13.62
CA LYS A 115 6.65 1.83 14.54
C LYS A 115 6.30 3.29 14.85
N TYR A 116 5.45 3.91 14.03
CA TYR A 116 5.16 5.34 14.01
C TYR A 116 3.65 5.63 14.01
N LEU A 117 2.81 4.60 14.22
CA LEU A 117 1.34 4.65 14.18
C LEU A 117 0.73 4.45 15.57
#